data_AF-A0A521G2X0-F1
#
_entry.id   AF-A0A521G2X0-F1
#
_cell.length_a   1.000
_cell.length_b   1.000
_cell.length_c   1.000
_cell.angle_alpha   90.00
_cell.angle_beta   90.00
_cell.angle_gamma   90.00
#
_symmetry.space_group_name_H-M   'P 1'
#
loop_
_entity.id
_entity.type
_entity.pdbx_description
1 polymer ?
#
loop_
_entity_poly.entity_id
_entity_poly.type
_entity_poly.pdbx_seq_one_letter_code
_entity_poly.pdbx_strand_id
1 'polypeptide(L)' 'MPDKVFIDTNILIYSFLDNDQKRHEAAVQLLSSLLEKEVFIST' A
#
# COMPACT_ATOMS: atom_id res chain seq x y z
N MET A 1 3.37 21.54 0.40
CA MET A 1 3.23 20.45 1.39
C MET A 1 3.03 19.17 0.61
N PRO A 2 3.77 18.08 0.89
CA PRO A 2 3.51 16.79 0.26
C PRO A 2 2.10 16.31 0.59
N ASP A 3 1.45 15.64 -0.36
CA ASP A 3 0.15 15.00 -0.13
C ASP A 3 0.30 13.93 0.95
N LYS A 4 -0.66 13.91 1.88
CA LYS A 4 -0.69 12.96 3.00
C LYS A 4 -1.65 11.83 2.68
N VAL A 5 -1.20 10.59 2.87
CA VAL A 5 -2.00 9.38 2.61
C VAL A 5 -2.01 8.50 3.85
N PHE A 6 -3.19 8.03 4.22
CA PHE A 6 -3.37 7.04 5.28
C PHE A 6 -3.62 5.68 4.64
N ILE A 7 -2.84 4.67 5.04
CA ILE A 7 -2.90 3.31 4.51
C ILE A 7 -3.33 2.37 5.62
N ASP A 8 -4.30 1.51 5.30
CA ASP A 8 -4.72 0.41 6.17
C ASP A 8 -3.66 -0.71 6.19
N THR A 9 -3.40 -1.30 7.34
CA THR A 9 -2.43 -2.40 7.53
C THR A 9 -2.66 -3.56 6.55
N ASN A 10 -3.91 -3.81 6.15
CA ASN A 10 -4.24 -4.85 5.19
C ASN A 10 -3.59 -4.64 3.82
N ILE A 11 -3.39 -3.39 3.38
CA ILE A 11 -2.70 -3.12 2.11
C ILE A 11 -1.26 -3.62 2.15
N LEU A 12 -0.58 -3.44 3.29
CA LEU A 12 0.76 -3.98 3.50
C LEU A 12 0.70 -5.51 3.54
N ILE A 13 -0.24 -6.10 4.27
CA ILE A 13 -0.41 -7.56 4.31
C ILE A 13 -0.57 -8.11 2.88
N TYR A 14 -1.46 -7.54 2.06
CA TYR A 14 -1.67 -7.98 0.69
C TYR A 14 -0.42 -7.87 -0.19
N SER A 15 0.45 -6.87 0.04
CA SER A 15 1.72 -6.77 -0.69
C SER A 15 2.72 -7.88 -0.37
N PHE A 16 2.54 -8.64 0.72
CA PHE A 16 3.40 -9.77 1.11
C PHE A 16 2.73 -11.14 0.93
N LEU A 17 1.48 -11.20 0.46
CA LEU A 17 0.79 -12.46 0.23
C LEU A 17 1.07 -13.03 -1.16
N ASP A 18 1.59 -14.25 -1.21
CA ASP A 18 1.86 -14.97 -2.47
C ASP A 18 0.67 -15.87 -2.90
N ASN A 19 -0.35 -16.00 -2.06
CA ASN A 19 -1.50 -16.88 -2.30
C ASN A 19 -2.70 -16.19 -2.98
N ASP A 20 -2.70 -14.86 -3.09
CA ASP A 20 -3.72 -14.07 -3.79
C ASP A 20 -3.05 -13.04 -4.71
N GLN A 21 -2.61 -13.54 -5.88
CA GLN A 21 -1.88 -12.78 -6.89
C GLN A 21 -2.56 -11.47 -7.29
N LYS A 22 -3.90 -11.44 -7.38
CA LYS A 22 -4.64 -10.24 -7.79
C LYS A 22 -4.55 -9.13 -6.74
N ARG A 23 -4.72 -9.49 -5.46
CA ARG A 23 -4.61 -8.52 -4.37
C ARG A 23 -3.17 -8.06 -4.17
N HIS A 24 -2.22 -8.98 -4.34
CA HIS A 24 -0.79 -8.66 -4.32
C HIS A 24 -0.44 -7.61 -5.37
N GLU A 25 -0.77 -7.85 -6.64
CA GLU A 25 -0.49 -6.93 -7.74
C GLU A 25 -1.15 -5.56 -7.53
N ALA A 26 -2.41 -5.54 -7.08
CA ALA A 26 -3.12 -4.30 -6.78
C ALA A 26 -2.48 -3.52 -5.62
N ALA A 27 -2.05 -4.21 -4.56
CA ALA A 27 -1.37 -3.59 -3.42
C ALA A 27 -0.02 -3.01 -3.83
N VAL A 28 0.78 -3.74 -4.62
CA VAL A 28 2.08 -3.28 -5.12
C VAL A 28 1.93 -2.07 -6.05
N GLN A 29 0.95 -2.10 -6.97
CA GLN A 29 0.65 -0.93 -7.83
C GLN A 29 0.23 0.29 -7.02
N LEU A 30 -0.66 0.10 -6.04
CA LEU A 30 -1.08 1.18 -5.15
C LEU A 30 0.12 1.77 -4.42
N LEU A 31 0.94 0.95 -3.76
CA LEU A 31 2.12 1.41 -3.01
C LEU A 31 3.14 2.14 -3.90
N SER A 32 3.35 1.66 -5.13
CA SER A 32 4.24 2.30 -6.10
C SER A 32 3.75 3.70 -6.49
N SER A 33 2.43 3.93 -6.55
CA SER A 33 1.84 5.25 -6.84
C SER A 33 1.98 6.27 -5.70
N LEU A 34 2.47 5.83 -4.54
CA LEU A 34 2.65 6.66 -3.34
C LEU A 34 4.11 7.06 -3.10
N LEU A 35 5.04 6.65 -3.97
CA LEU A 35 6.40 7.19 -3.98
C LEU A 35 6.30 8.73 -4.08
N GLU A 36 6.98 9.43 -3.19
CA GLU A 36 6.95 10.91 -3.00
C GLU A 36 5.81 11.47 -2.13
N LYS A 37 4.90 10.66 -1.61
CA LYS A 37 3.86 11.09 -0.65
C LYS A 37 4.27 10.80 0.79
N GLU A 38 3.74 11.59 1.72
CA GLU A 38 3.88 11.33 3.15
C GLU A 38 2.84 10.28 3.56
N VAL A 39 3.31 9.08 3.95
CA VAL A 39 2.46 7.93 4.23
C VAL A 39 2.37 7.67 5.73
N PHE A 40 1.13 7.55 6.22
CA PHE A 40 0.79 7.13 7.57
C PHE A 40 0.13 5.75 7.50
N ILE A 41 0.49 4.86 8.42
CA ILE A 41 -0.02 3.48 8.44
C ILE A 41 -0.91 3.34 9.68
N SER A 42 -2.11 2.79 9.52
CA SER A 42 -2.96 2.43 10.66
C SER A 42 -2.27 1.39 11.54
N THR A 43 -2.41 1.49 12.85
CA THR A 43 -2.03 0.40 13.77
C THR A 43 -3.08 -0.69 13.77
#